data_AF-A0A921ZHP2-F1
#
_entry.id   AF-A0A921ZHP2-F1
#
_cell.length_a   1.000
_cell.length_b   1.000
_cell.length_c   1.000
_cell.angle_alpha   90.00
_cell.angle_beta   90.00
_cell.angle_gamma   90.00
#
_symmetry.space_group_name_H-M   'P 1'
#
loop_
_entity.id
_entity.type
_entity.pdbx_description
1 polymer ?
#
loop_
_entity_poly.entity_id
_entity_poly.type
_entity_poly.pdbx_seq_one_letter_code
_entity_poly.pdbx_strand_id
1 'polypeptide(L)'
;MDISDPAVIIFLVESYEKENRLRLNWITKHREKIEQAATLTRPPTNYFESDVTAHPMVAGMGTVTISHAVAGYNRRKKPIRDATFIPGIKYLRKGHSIVDIGLGDPKLDSKLVRPDTDLSSDPIMRPVDPELTQIIYKSKPEFGNMKYMEERGKILPEKRYYFAESSGWTYGWRLGDSTLKEKPMYGRCWHLTKTLKSRVGPQPDPAHYKSSVPPGRSHCDGI
;
A
#
# COMPACT_ATOMS: atom_id res chain seq x y z
N MET A 1 -28.56 -10.58 9.65
CA MET A 1 -29.21 -11.46 10.64
C MET A 1 -30.62 -10.95 10.79
N ASP A 2 -31.61 -11.82 10.62
CA ASP A 2 -33.00 -11.43 10.83
C ASP A 2 -33.29 -11.46 12.34
N ILE A 3 -33.56 -10.30 12.92
CA ILE A 3 -33.75 -10.12 14.37
C ILE A 3 -35.18 -10.55 14.76
N SER A 4 -36.07 -10.74 13.77
CA SER A 4 -37.46 -11.16 13.98
C SER A 4 -37.62 -12.68 14.08
N ASP A 5 -36.58 -13.46 13.76
CA ASP A 5 -36.59 -14.91 13.93
C ASP A 5 -36.52 -15.28 15.44
N PRO A 6 -37.52 -15.98 16.00
CA PRO A 6 -37.53 -16.37 17.40
C PRO A 6 -36.30 -17.21 17.82
N ALA A 7 -35.71 -18.00 16.91
CA ALA A 7 -34.52 -18.79 17.21
C ALA A 7 -33.29 -17.89 17.47
N VAL A 8 -33.15 -16.81 16.69
CA VAL A 8 -32.07 -15.83 16.87
C VAL A 8 -32.26 -15.05 18.17
N ILE A 9 -33.49 -14.70 18.53
CA ILE A 9 -33.81 -14.01 19.79
C ILE A 9 -33.41 -14.89 20.99
N ILE A 10 -33.79 -16.17 20.99
CA ILE A 10 -33.44 -17.11 22.06
C ILE A 10 -31.93 -17.23 22.22
N PHE A 11 -31.20 -17.39 21.11
CA PHE A 11 -29.73 -17.49 21.14
C PHE A 11 -29.06 -16.24 21.74
N LEU A 12 -29.56 -15.04 21.40
CA LEU A 12 -29.03 -13.79 21.93
C LEU A 12 -29.29 -13.65 23.43
N VAL A 13 -30.47 -14.05 23.91
CA VAL A 13 -30.80 -14.06 25.34
C VAL A 13 -29.88 -15.03 26.09
N GLU A 14 -29.70 -16.26 25.58
CA GLU A 14 -28.78 -17.22 26.20
C GLU A 14 -27.33 -16.72 26.24
N SER A 15 -26.88 -16.07 25.18
CA SER A 15 -25.53 -15.49 25.10
C SER A 15 -25.35 -14.38 26.13
N TYR A 16 -26.35 -13.51 26.26
CA TYR A 16 -26.38 -12.45 27.26
C TYR A 16 -26.34 -13.01 28.70
N GLU A 17 -27.13 -14.04 28.99
CA GLU A 17 -27.12 -14.71 30.30
C GLU A 17 -25.78 -15.37 30.60
N LYS A 18 -25.15 -16.02 29.62
CA LYS A 18 -23.81 -16.61 29.76
C LYS A 18 -22.77 -15.54 30.09
N GLU A 19 -22.77 -14.43 29.35
CA GLU A 19 -21.88 -13.30 29.65
C GLU A 19 -22.14 -12.73 31.05
N ASN A 20 -23.40 -12.56 31.43
CA ASN A 20 -23.76 -12.03 32.74
C ASN A 20 -23.24 -12.94 33.87
N ARG A 21 -23.40 -14.26 33.74
CA ARG A 21 -22.84 -15.24 34.69
C ARG A 21 -21.33 -15.16 34.75
N LEU A 22 -20.64 -15.04 33.61
CA LEU A 22 -19.18 -14.89 33.58
C LEU A 22 -18.72 -13.60 34.27
N ARG A 23 -19.42 -12.48 34.05
CA ARG A 23 -19.14 -11.20 34.72
C ARG A 23 -19.36 -11.30 36.23
N LEU A 24 -20.47 -11.87 36.66
CA LEU A 24 -20.75 -12.10 38.08
C LEU A 24 -19.69 -12.98 38.72
N ASN A 25 -19.32 -14.09 38.08
CA ASN A 25 -18.25 -14.98 38.55
C ASN A 25 -16.89 -14.27 38.62
N TRP A 26 -16.60 -13.39 37.68
CA TRP A 26 -15.38 -12.59 37.70
C TRP A 26 -15.41 -11.59 38.86
N ILE A 27 -16.52 -10.86 39.04
CA ILE A 27 -16.69 -9.90 40.14
C ILE A 27 -16.58 -10.61 41.48
N THR A 28 -17.22 -11.76 41.66
CA THR A 28 -17.15 -12.53 42.92
C THR A 28 -15.73 -13.03 43.19
N LYS A 29 -15.04 -13.58 42.17
CA LYS A 29 -13.66 -14.05 42.28
C LYS A 29 -12.66 -12.93 42.60
N HIS A 30 -12.93 -11.71 42.13
CA HIS A 30 -12.04 -10.56 42.31
C HIS A 30 -12.58 -9.51 43.30
N ARG A 31 -13.62 -9.86 44.06
CA ARG A 31 -14.35 -8.95 44.94
C ARG A 31 -13.44 -8.21 45.92
N GLU A 32 -12.58 -8.93 46.61
CA GLU A 32 -11.65 -8.36 47.61
C GLU A 32 -10.72 -7.32 46.99
N LYS A 33 -10.22 -7.58 45.76
CA LYS A 33 -9.35 -6.64 45.04
C LYS A 33 -10.12 -5.39 44.61
N ILE A 34 -11.37 -5.55 44.20
CA ILE A 34 -12.24 -4.43 43.81
C ILE A 34 -12.59 -3.59 45.04
N GLU A 35 -12.92 -4.21 46.18
CA GLU A 35 -13.19 -3.53 47.45
C GLU A 35 -11.95 -2.77 47.93
N GLN A 36 -10.76 -3.38 47.85
CA GLN A 36 -9.48 -2.71 48.16
C GLN A 36 -9.15 -1.57 47.17
N ALA A 37 -9.54 -1.68 45.90
CA ALA A 37 -9.33 -0.62 44.91
C ALA A 37 -10.33 0.54 45.05
N ALA A 38 -11.51 0.26 45.60
CA ALA A 38 -12.55 1.26 45.86
C ALA A 38 -12.27 2.10 47.12
N THR A 39 -11.44 1.61 48.04
CA THR A 39 -11.03 2.40 49.21
C THR A 39 -9.92 3.38 48.87
N LEU A 40 -10.01 4.60 49.41
CA LEU A 40 -8.99 5.65 49.22
C LEU A 40 -7.68 5.32 49.96
N THR A 41 -7.72 4.41 50.93
CA THR A 41 -6.62 4.06 51.85
C THR A 41 -5.84 2.84 51.36
N ARG A 42 -5.51 2.79 50.07
CA ARG A 42 -4.64 1.74 49.54
C ARG A 42 -3.18 2.00 49.93
N PRO A 43 -2.41 0.98 50.34
CA PRO A 43 -0.97 1.15 50.48
C PRO A 43 -0.38 1.54 49.10
N PRO A 44 0.58 2.49 49.05
CA PRO A 44 1.20 2.85 47.79
C PRO A 44 1.91 1.63 47.20
N THR A 45 1.61 1.32 45.94
CA THR A 45 2.19 0.17 45.22
C THR A 45 3.69 0.33 44.92
N ASN A 46 4.28 1.50 45.19
CA ASN A 46 5.71 1.80 45.02
C ASN A 46 6.29 1.31 43.68
N TYR A 47 5.61 1.56 42.57
CA TYR A 47 6.17 1.27 41.25
C TYR A 47 7.36 2.19 40.99
N PHE A 48 8.49 1.59 40.63
CA PHE A 48 9.64 2.33 40.13
C PHE A 48 9.58 2.44 38.60
N GLU A 49 10.34 3.38 38.03
CA GLU A 49 10.43 3.53 36.57
C GLU A 49 10.91 2.23 35.88
N SER A 50 11.74 1.45 36.57
CA SER A 50 12.17 0.11 36.14
C SER A 50 11.01 -0.86 35.98
N ASP A 51 9.99 -0.79 36.84
CA ASP A 51 8.85 -1.72 36.80
C ASP A 51 7.93 -1.38 35.63
N VAL A 52 7.72 -0.08 35.39
CA VAL A 52 6.91 0.42 34.27
C VAL A 52 7.57 0.07 32.94
N THR A 53 8.90 0.13 32.85
CA THR A 53 9.65 -0.25 31.64
C THR A 53 9.74 -1.77 31.47
N ALA A 54 9.84 -2.55 32.54
CA ALA A 54 9.87 -4.01 32.49
C ALA A 54 8.52 -4.62 32.09
N HIS A 55 7.40 -4.05 32.54
CA HIS A 55 6.07 -4.58 32.28
C HIS A 55 5.74 -4.82 30.78
N PRO A 56 5.93 -3.86 29.85
CA PRO A 56 5.69 -4.10 28.43
C PRO A 56 6.67 -5.12 27.83
N MET A 57 7.92 -5.19 28.32
CA MET A 57 8.88 -6.19 27.87
C MET A 57 8.43 -7.61 28.24
N VAL A 58 8.00 -7.81 29.49
CA VAL A 58 7.47 -9.09 29.99
C VAL A 58 6.19 -9.47 29.24
N ALA A 59 5.26 -8.52 29.05
CA ALA A 59 4.04 -8.75 28.28
C ALA A 59 4.32 -9.12 26.81
N GLY A 60 5.31 -8.48 26.19
CA GLY A 60 5.74 -8.75 24.81
C GLY A 60 6.43 -10.11 24.65
N MET A 61 7.12 -10.60 25.67
CA MET A 61 7.89 -11.86 25.60
C MET A 61 7.02 -13.08 25.26
N GLY A 62 5.76 -13.11 25.69
CA GLY A 62 4.80 -14.15 25.30
C GLY A 62 4.54 -14.17 23.78
N THR A 63 4.43 -13.00 23.16
CA THR A 63 4.21 -12.90 21.70
C THR A 63 5.47 -13.28 20.90
N VAL A 64 6.66 -12.92 21.41
CA VAL A 64 7.95 -13.25 20.78
C VAL A 64 8.20 -14.76 20.82
N THR A 65 7.92 -15.41 21.93
CA THR A 65 8.09 -16.87 22.07
C THR A 65 7.14 -17.64 21.14
N ILE A 66 5.86 -17.23 21.06
CA ILE A 66 4.90 -17.78 20.09
C ILE A 66 5.42 -17.58 18.66
N SER A 67 5.85 -16.37 18.32
CA SER A 67 6.35 -16.05 16.98
C SER A 67 7.57 -16.90 16.61
N HIS A 68 8.49 -17.11 17.56
CA HIS A 68 9.65 -17.96 17.36
C HIS A 68 9.26 -19.43 17.12
N ALA A 69 8.33 -19.97 17.92
CA ALA A 69 7.84 -21.33 17.73
C ALA A 69 7.13 -21.50 16.37
N VAL A 70 6.28 -20.55 15.99
CA VAL A 70 5.58 -20.51 14.70
C VAL A 70 6.58 -20.41 13.55
N ALA A 71 7.60 -19.56 13.65
CA ALA A 71 8.66 -19.43 12.66
C ALA A 71 9.44 -20.75 12.50
N GLY A 72 9.79 -21.42 13.60
CA GLY A 72 10.44 -22.73 13.57
C GLY A 72 9.60 -23.79 12.87
N TYR A 73 8.30 -23.81 13.13
CA TYR A 73 7.35 -24.71 12.45
C TYR A 73 7.22 -24.38 10.95
N ASN A 74 7.09 -23.11 10.59
CA ASN A 74 6.94 -22.67 9.21
C ASN A 74 8.20 -22.88 8.37
N ARG A 75 9.41 -22.78 8.95
CA ARG A 75 10.67 -23.12 8.26
C ARG A 75 10.73 -24.58 7.80
N ARG A 76 10.04 -25.49 8.51
CA ARG A 76 9.98 -26.92 8.15
C ARG A 76 8.91 -27.24 7.11
N LYS A 77 7.98 -26.31 6.84
CA LYS A 77 6.96 -26.51 5.82
C LYS A 77 7.58 -26.30 4.44
N LYS A 78 7.23 -27.16 3.49
CA LYS A 78 7.44 -26.86 2.08
C LYS A 78 6.48 -25.72 1.71
N PRO A 79 6.95 -24.63 1.10
CA PRO A 79 6.05 -23.57 0.65
C PRO A 79 5.04 -24.19 -0.32
N ILE A 80 3.75 -23.97 -0.06
CA ILE A 80 2.70 -24.31 -1.01
C ILE A 80 2.95 -23.41 -2.22
N ARG A 81 3.31 -24.00 -3.35
CA ARG A 81 3.46 -23.27 -4.59
C ARG A 81 2.07 -23.18 -5.22
N ASP A 82 1.56 -21.97 -5.38
CA ASP A 82 0.25 -21.71 -6.00
C ASP A 82 0.14 -22.27 -7.43
N ALA A 83 1.28 -22.56 -8.08
CA ALA A 83 1.34 -23.22 -9.38
C ALA A 83 2.43 -24.31 -9.41
N THR A 84 2.16 -25.40 -10.13
CA THR A 84 3.11 -26.49 -10.44
C THR A 84 4.34 -25.98 -11.22
N PHE A 85 4.17 -24.87 -11.93
CA PHE A 85 5.18 -24.23 -12.76
C PHE A 85 5.20 -22.73 -12.49
N ILE A 86 6.30 -22.25 -11.92
CA ILE A 86 6.56 -20.81 -11.78
C ILE A 86 7.39 -20.42 -13.01
N PRO A 87 6.85 -19.59 -13.92
CA PRO A 87 7.63 -19.14 -15.06
C PRO A 87 8.80 -18.27 -14.55
N GLY A 88 10.02 -18.78 -14.63
CA GLY A 88 11.23 -17.96 -14.52
C GLY A 88 11.39 -17.06 -15.75
N ILE A 89 12.43 -16.21 -15.76
CA ILE A 89 12.69 -15.23 -16.84
C ILE A 89 12.65 -15.87 -18.24
N LYS A 90 13.21 -17.08 -18.38
CA LYS A 90 13.20 -17.88 -19.62
C LYS A 90 11.82 -18.31 -20.13
N TYR A 91 10.77 -18.19 -19.31
CA TYR A 91 9.41 -18.59 -19.61
C TYR A 91 8.43 -17.40 -19.59
N LEU A 92 8.93 -16.18 -19.40
CA LEU A 92 8.16 -14.97 -19.68
C LEU A 92 7.89 -14.94 -21.18
N ARG A 93 6.65 -15.20 -21.57
CA ARG A 93 6.22 -15.06 -22.97
C ARG A 93 6.34 -13.59 -23.38
N LYS A 94 6.66 -13.38 -24.66
CA LYS A 94 6.46 -12.13 -25.40
C LYS A 94 5.09 -11.53 -25.04
N GLY A 95 5.03 -10.23 -24.76
CA GLY A 95 3.84 -9.55 -24.23
C GLY A 95 4.10 -8.62 -23.03
N HIS A 96 5.30 -8.64 -22.44
CA HIS A 96 5.69 -7.73 -21.36
C HIS A 96 6.90 -6.85 -21.72
N SER A 97 7.32 -6.83 -22.99
CA SER A 97 8.37 -5.89 -23.41
C SER A 97 7.83 -4.46 -23.40
N ILE A 98 8.72 -3.47 -23.25
CA ILE A 98 8.35 -2.04 -23.31
C ILE A 98 7.49 -1.70 -24.55
N VAL A 99 7.77 -2.36 -25.69
CA VAL A 99 7.02 -2.16 -26.93
C VAL A 99 5.63 -2.77 -26.86
N ASP A 100 5.51 -3.99 -26.35
CA ASP A 100 4.23 -4.70 -26.24
C ASP A 100 3.24 -3.98 -25.31
N ILE A 101 3.75 -3.36 -24.24
CA ILE A 101 2.94 -2.57 -23.29
C ILE A 101 2.62 -1.16 -23.86
N GLY A 102 3.21 -0.77 -24.99
CA GLY A 102 3.03 0.56 -25.59
C GLY A 102 3.73 1.69 -24.82
N LEU A 103 4.77 1.35 -24.04
CA LEU A 103 5.53 2.36 -23.28
C LEU A 103 6.55 3.11 -24.15
N GLY A 104 7.01 2.50 -25.25
CA GLY A 104 8.03 3.06 -26.13
C GLY A 104 7.82 2.71 -27.59
N ASP A 105 8.12 3.67 -28.46
CA ASP A 105 8.05 3.48 -29.91
C ASP A 105 9.39 2.95 -30.45
N PRO A 106 9.40 1.83 -31.19
CA PRO A 106 10.60 1.30 -31.83
C PRO A 106 11.25 2.27 -32.83
N LYS A 107 10.46 3.19 -33.38
CA LYS A 107 10.94 4.22 -34.32
C LYS A 107 11.80 5.28 -33.62
N LEU A 108 11.47 5.58 -32.36
CA LEU A 108 12.20 6.60 -31.58
C LEU A 108 13.40 6.00 -30.87
N ASP A 109 13.32 4.73 -30.46
CA ASP A 109 14.47 4.01 -29.91
C ASP A 109 14.67 2.64 -30.57
N SER A 110 15.71 2.55 -31.38
CA SER A 110 16.16 1.31 -32.02
C SER A 110 16.52 0.20 -31.03
N LYS A 111 16.89 0.52 -29.78
CA LYS A 111 17.26 -0.49 -28.75
C LYS A 111 16.09 -1.33 -28.27
N LEU A 112 14.87 -0.88 -28.55
CA LEU A 112 13.63 -1.59 -28.20
C LEU A 112 13.31 -2.71 -29.20
N VAL A 113 13.88 -2.68 -30.41
CA VAL A 113 13.74 -3.76 -31.39
C VAL A 113 14.68 -4.90 -31.00
N ARG A 114 14.15 -5.88 -30.26
CA ARG A 114 14.91 -7.05 -29.80
C ARG A 114 14.41 -8.32 -30.48
N PRO A 115 15.30 -9.27 -30.82
CA PRO A 115 14.89 -10.58 -31.29
C PRO A 115 14.23 -11.38 -30.15
N ASP A 116 13.30 -12.25 -30.48
CA ASP A 116 12.51 -13.03 -29.49
C ASP A 116 13.36 -13.98 -28.63
N THR A 117 14.61 -14.23 -29.02
CA THR A 117 15.59 -15.04 -28.29
C THR A 117 16.37 -14.27 -27.23
N ASP A 118 16.29 -12.93 -27.19
CA ASP A 118 17.02 -12.12 -26.22
C ASP A 118 16.32 -12.13 -24.85
N LEU A 119 17.07 -12.56 -23.81
CA LEU A 119 16.62 -12.63 -22.42
C LEU A 119 17.18 -11.49 -21.57
N SER A 120 17.87 -10.52 -22.19
CA SER A 120 18.39 -9.33 -21.52
C SER A 120 17.26 -8.48 -20.95
N SER A 121 17.51 -7.84 -19.80
CA SER A 121 16.55 -6.91 -19.20
C SER A 121 16.31 -5.70 -20.11
N ASP A 122 15.08 -5.21 -20.12
CA ASP A 122 14.72 -3.98 -20.82
C ASP A 122 15.49 -2.77 -20.24
N PRO A 123 15.82 -1.77 -21.08
CA PRO A 123 16.53 -0.59 -20.60
C PRO A 123 15.62 0.25 -19.69
N ILE A 124 16.16 0.75 -18.58
CA ILE A 124 15.39 1.60 -17.65
C ILE A 124 15.18 3.00 -18.21
N MET A 125 16.17 3.51 -18.96
CA MET A 125 16.28 4.88 -19.46
C MET A 125 16.09 4.95 -20.97
N ARG A 126 15.42 6.01 -21.44
CA ARG A 126 15.38 6.40 -22.86
C ARG A 126 16.75 6.91 -23.32
N PRO A 127 17.07 6.81 -24.62
CA PRO A 127 18.30 7.37 -25.17
C PRO A 127 18.35 8.88 -24.94
N VAL A 128 19.55 9.38 -24.61
CA VAL A 128 19.80 10.80 -24.41
C VAL A 128 20.07 11.45 -25.76
N ASP A 129 19.58 12.67 -25.94
CA ASP A 129 19.82 13.47 -27.14
C ASP A 129 21.35 13.65 -27.37
N PRO A 130 21.87 13.41 -28.59
CA PRO A 130 23.28 13.61 -28.90
C PRO A 130 23.80 14.99 -28.45
N GLU A 131 23.02 16.05 -28.59
CA GLU A 131 23.44 17.41 -28.19
C GLU A 131 23.75 17.51 -26.70
N LEU A 132 22.93 16.85 -25.86
CA LEU A 132 23.16 16.78 -24.41
C LEU A 132 24.35 15.89 -24.07
N THR A 133 24.55 14.80 -24.81
CA THR A 133 25.74 13.96 -24.59
C THR A 133 27.03 14.71 -24.92
N GLN A 134 27.03 15.58 -25.93
CA GLN A 134 28.20 16.41 -26.26
C GLN A 134 28.60 17.33 -25.12
N ILE A 135 27.66 17.83 -24.30
CA ILE A 135 27.96 18.66 -23.12
C ILE A 135 28.87 17.92 -22.13
N ILE A 136 28.68 16.60 -21.96
CA ILE A 136 29.52 15.78 -21.08
C ILE A 136 30.96 15.72 -21.59
N TYR A 137 31.13 15.66 -22.90
CA TYR A 137 32.43 15.51 -23.56
C TYR A 137 33.15 16.82 -23.84
N LYS A 138 32.57 17.98 -23.51
CA LYS A 138 33.27 19.29 -23.62
C LYS A 138 34.45 19.34 -22.64
N SER A 139 35.57 19.90 -23.10
CA SER A 139 36.79 20.03 -22.30
C SER A 139 36.62 21.02 -21.13
N LYS A 140 37.29 20.75 -20.00
CA LYS A 140 37.38 21.65 -18.82
C LYS A 140 37.92 23.04 -19.24
N PRO A 141 37.52 24.16 -18.61
CA PRO A 141 37.07 24.33 -17.23
C PRO A 141 35.54 24.32 -17.01
N GLU A 142 34.74 24.21 -18.08
CA GLU A 142 33.28 24.16 -17.96
C GLU A 142 32.86 22.87 -17.24
N PHE A 143 32.00 22.97 -16.23
CA PHE A 143 31.48 21.83 -15.49
C PHE A 143 30.48 21.02 -16.33
N GLY A 144 30.96 20.33 -17.36
CA GLY A 144 30.14 19.59 -18.32
C GLY A 144 29.15 18.64 -17.66
N ASN A 145 29.56 17.94 -16.59
CA ASN A 145 28.65 17.08 -15.83
C ASN A 145 27.56 17.87 -15.08
N MET A 146 27.91 18.96 -14.39
CA MET A 146 26.90 19.78 -13.69
C MET A 146 25.90 20.39 -14.67
N LYS A 147 26.41 20.98 -15.76
CA LYS A 147 25.58 21.57 -16.82
C LYS A 147 24.71 20.51 -17.50
N TYR A 148 25.24 19.32 -17.73
CA TYR A 148 24.46 18.19 -18.25
C TYR A 148 23.34 17.79 -17.29
N MET A 149 23.61 17.70 -15.99
CA MET A 149 22.59 17.36 -14.99
C MET A 149 21.52 18.45 -14.86
N GLU A 150 21.90 19.73 -14.93
CA GLU A 150 20.96 20.85 -14.97
C GLU A 150 20.08 20.80 -16.22
N GLU A 151 20.66 20.70 -17.41
CA GLU A 151 19.91 20.67 -18.67
C GLU A 151 19.03 19.42 -18.77
N ARG A 152 19.55 18.24 -18.41
CA ARG A 152 18.77 16.99 -18.39
C ARG A 152 17.70 17.00 -17.30
N GLY A 153 17.91 17.73 -16.22
CA GLY A 153 16.94 17.93 -15.14
C GLY A 153 15.68 18.67 -15.59
N LYS A 154 15.81 19.59 -16.56
CA LYS A 154 14.69 20.35 -17.16
C LYS A 154 13.76 19.46 -17.99
N ILE A 155 14.24 18.31 -18.46
CA ILE A 155 13.46 17.37 -19.28
C ILE A 155 12.45 16.63 -18.40
N LEU A 156 11.21 16.55 -18.88
CA LEU A 156 10.14 15.79 -18.23
C LEU A 156 10.58 14.33 -17.98
N PRO A 157 10.29 13.76 -16.80
CA PRO A 157 10.63 12.37 -16.50
C PRO A 157 10.13 11.37 -17.55
N GLU A 158 8.96 11.63 -18.15
CA GLU A 158 8.35 10.83 -19.22
C GLU A 158 9.25 10.67 -20.45
N LYS A 159 10.04 11.70 -20.77
CA LYS A 159 11.01 11.67 -21.89
C LYS A 159 12.36 11.09 -21.49
N ARG A 160 12.62 10.87 -20.20
CA ARG A 160 13.89 10.32 -19.69
C ARG A 160 13.83 8.81 -19.45
N TYR A 161 12.68 8.30 -19.03
CA TYR A 161 12.55 6.93 -18.56
C TYR A 161 11.37 6.20 -19.22
N TYR A 162 11.40 4.87 -19.20
CA TYR A 162 10.27 4.05 -19.64
C TYR A 162 9.29 3.76 -18.52
N PHE A 163 9.80 3.34 -17.36
CA PHE A 163 9.02 2.85 -16.23
C PHE A 163 8.89 3.86 -15.10
N ALA A 164 7.74 3.88 -14.42
CA ALA A 164 7.40 4.82 -13.34
C ALA A 164 8.31 4.78 -12.10
N GLU A 165 9.14 3.76 -11.96
CA GLU A 165 10.05 3.57 -10.84
C GLU A 165 11.25 4.52 -10.94
N SER A 166 11.06 5.79 -10.61
CA SER A 166 12.17 6.68 -10.24
C SER A 166 12.14 6.98 -8.76
N SER A 167 13.34 7.13 -8.19
CA SER A 167 13.53 7.47 -6.78
C SER A 167 13.00 8.86 -6.39
N GLY A 168 12.59 9.70 -7.36
CA GLY A 168 12.07 11.04 -7.13
C GLY A 168 10.54 11.09 -7.15
N TRP A 169 9.92 11.33 -6.00
CA TRP A 169 8.47 11.40 -5.83
C TRP A 169 7.88 12.79 -6.13
N THR A 170 8.70 13.76 -6.55
CA THR A 170 8.31 15.18 -6.66
C THR A 170 7.40 15.50 -7.85
N TYR A 171 7.32 14.62 -8.85
CA TYR A 171 6.42 14.78 -10.00
C TYR A 171 5.75 13.43 -10.29
N GLY A 172 4.42 13.39 -10.32
CA GLY A 172 3.66 12.22 -10.77
C GLY A 172 3.99 11.89 -12.22
N TRP A 173 4.10 10.60 -12.55
CA TRP A 173 4.55 10.13 -13.86
C TRP A 173 3.39 9.95 -14.84
N ARG A 174 3.63 10.26 -16.12
CA ARG A 174 2.64 10.23 -17.22
C ARG A 174 1.42 11.11 -16.95
N LEU A 175 1.66 12.37 -16.58
CA LEU A 175 0.60 13.41 -16.58
C LEU A 175 -0.10 13.45 -17.95
N GLY A 176 0.69 13.26 -19.02
CA GLY A 176 0.22 13.17 -20.39
C GLY A 176 -0.67 11.96 -20.70
N ASP A 177 -0.62 10.86 -19.95
CA ASP A 177 -1.52 9.71 -20.14
C ASP A 177 -2.58 9.60 -19.04
N SER A 178 -2.40 10.34 -17.95
CA SER A 178 -3.40 10.41 -16.90
C SER A 178 -4.71 10.93 -17.48
N THR A 179 -5.82 10.32 -17.09
CA THR A 179 -7.18 10.80 -17.42
C THR A 179 -7.48 12.16 -16.79
N LEU A 180 -6.57 12.67 -15.94
CA LEU A 180 -6.66 13.93 -15.21
C LEU A 180 -6.17 15.14 -16.04
N LYS A 181 -6.35 15.12 -17.37
CA LYS A 181 -5.96 16.23 -18.25
C LYS A 181 -6.83 17.46 -18.07
N GLU A 182 -8.09 17.25 -17.70
CA GLU A 182 -9.03 18.35 -17.52
C GLU A 182 -8.74 19.05 -16.19
N LYS A 183 -8.41 20.34 -16.28
CA LYS A 183 -8.42 21.20 -15.09
C LYS A 183 -9.86 21.22 -14.60
N PRO A 184 -10.16 20.76 -13.37
CA PRO A 184 -11.51 20.87 -12.86
C PRO A 184 -11.90 22.35 -12.80
N MET A 185 -13.06 22.70 -13.36
CA MET A 185 -13.60 24.07 -13.35
C MET A 185 -13.63 24.65 -11.92
N TYR A 186 -13.83 23.79 -10.91
CA TYR A 186 -13.78 24.13 -9.49
C TYR A 186 -12.83 23.21 -8.71
N GLY A 187 -11.54 23.51 -8.70
CA GLY A 187 -10.50 22.67 -8.10
C GLY A 187 -10.71 22.33 -6.61
N ARG A 188 -11.24 23.26 -5.79
CA ARG A 188 -11.51 23.01 -4.36
C ARG A 188 -12.61 21.96 -4.14
N CYS A 189 -13.71 22.06 -4.88
CA CYS A 189 -14.83 21.10 -4.81
C CYS A 189 -14.40 19.71 -5.34
N TRP A 190 -13.58 19.68 -6.38
CA TRP A 190 -13.02 18.44 -6.92
C TRP A 190 -12.12 17.73 -5.90
N HIS A 191 -11.25 18.49 -5.22
CA HIS A 191 -10.36 17.89 -4.24
C HIS A 191 -11.10 17.28 -3.05
N LEU A 192 -12.15 17.96 -2.56
CA LEU A 192 -13.05 17.49 -1.50
C LEU A 192 -13.84 16.24 -1.90
N THR A 193 -14.42 16.22 -3.11
CA THR A 193 -15.17 15.05 -3.58
C THR A 193 -14.28 13.83 -3.80
N LYS A 194 -13.04 14.01 -4.28
CA LYS A 194 -12.06 12.93 -4.44
C LYS A 194 -11.64 12.33 -3.10
N THR A 195 -11.30 13.16 -2.12
CA THR A 195 -10.89 12.69 -0.78
C THR A 195 -12.05 12.04 -0.02
N LEU A 196 -13.28 12.53 -0.21
CA LEU A 196 -14.46 11.90 0.39
C LEU A 196 -14.81 10.55 -0.25
N LYS A 197 -14.66 10.41 -1.58
CA LYS A 197 -14.92 9.15 -2.29
C LYS A 197 -13.85 8.07 -2.06
N SER A 198 -12.60 8.45 -1.82
CA SER A 198 -11.50 7.49 -1.58
C SER A 198 -11.29 7.11 -0.10
N ARG A 199 -12.16 7.58 0.81
CA ARG A 199 -12.02 7.37 2.26
C ARG A 199 -12.60 6.04 2.75
N VAL A 200 -13.34 5.32 1.91
CA VAL A 200 -13.65 3.90 2.10
C VAL A 200 -12.47 3.10 1.56
N GLY A 201 -12.02 2.09 2.30
CA GLY A 201 -10.75 1.39 2.09
C GLY A 201 -10.58 0.75 0.69
N PRO A 202 -9.49 -0.01 0.47
CA PRO A 202 -9.23 -0.66 -0.82
C PRO A 202 -10.27 -1.70 -1.25
N GLN A 203 -11.23 -2.03 -0.37
CA GLN A 203 -12.32 -2.94 -0.67
C GLN A 203 -13.54 -2.13 -1.13
N PRO A 204 -14.20 -2.51 -2.25
CA PRO A 204 -15.46 -1.91 -2.62
C PRO A 204 -16.48 -2.13 -1.50
N ASP A 205 -17.24 -1.10 -1.18
CA ASP A 205 -18.29 -1.20 -0.17
C ASP A 205 -19.25 -2.35 -0.53
N PRO A 206 -19.69 -3.16 0.45
CA PRO A 206 -20.70 -4.18 0.20
C PRO A 206 -21.92 -3.61 -0.53
N ALA A 207 -22.57 -4.42 -1.37
CA ALA A 207 -23.63 -3.95 -2.28
C ALA A 207 -24.79 -3.18 -1.61
N HIS A 208 -24.99 -3.38 -0.31
CA HIS A 208 -26.01 -2.71 0.52
C HIS A 208 -25.59 -1.33 1.06
N TYR A 209 -24.33 -0.91 0.91
CA TYR A 209 -23.82 0.42 1.29
C TYR A 209 -23.75 1.42 0.12
N LYS A 210 -24.29 1.07 -1.06
CA LYS A 210 -24.37 2.02 -2.18
C LYS A 210 -25.19 3.23 -1.74
N SER A 211 -24.58 4.41 -1.76
CA SER A 211 -25.31 5.67 -1.59
C SER A 211 -26.38 5.78 -2.68
N SER A 212 -27.51 6.43 -2.36
CA SER A 212 -28.51 6.76 -3.37
C SER A 212 -27.83 7.57 -4.47
N VAL A 213 -27.90 7.07 -5.71
CA VAL A 213 -27.36 7.80 -6.86
C VAL A 213 -28.19 9.09 -6.97
N PRO A 214 -27.59 10.28 -6.79
CA PRO A 214 -28.34 11.51 -6.95
C PRO A 214 -28.85 11.57 -8.39
N PRO A 215 -30.09 11.99 -8.63
CA PRO A 215 -30.60 12.12 -9.99
C PRO A 215 -29.74 13.15 -10.75
N GLY A 216 -29.04 12.68 -11.79
CA GLY A 216 -28.13 13.49 -12.61
C GLY A 216 -26.97 12.69 -13.19
N ARG A 217 -26.26 13.27 -14.17
CA ARG A 217 -25.06 12.65 -14.76
C ARG A 217 -23.91 12.71 -13.74
N SER A 218 -23.42 11.54 -13.33
CA SER A 218 -22.34 11.37 -12.33
C SER A 218 -20.92 11.43 -12.94
N HIS A 219 -20.84 11.49 -14.26
CA HIS A 219 -19.64 11.42 -15.08
C HIS A 219 -19.74 12.49 -16.16
N CYS A 220 -18.61 13.14 -16.43
CA CYS A 220 -18.47 14.06 -17.54
C CYS A 220 -18.30 13.21 -18.80
N ASP A 221 -19.37 13.00 -19.57
CA ASP A 221 -19.21 12.57 -20.96
C ASP A 221 -18.81 13.81 -21.75
N GLY A 222 -17.60 13.77 -22.32
CA GLY A 222 -16.97 14.91 -22.97
C GLY A 222 -17.77 15.48 -24.14
N ILE A 223 -17.61 16.79 -24.33
CA ILE A 223 -17.69 17.47 -25.63
C ILE A 223 -16.27 17.67 -26.10
#